data_AF-A0A164LEI9-F1
#
_entry.id   AF-A0A164LEI9-F1
#
_cell.length_a   1.000
_cell.length_b   1.000
_cell.length_c   1.000
_cell.angle_alpha   90.00
_cell.angle_beta   90.00
_cell.angle_gamma   90.00
#
_symmetry.space_group_name_H-M   'P 1'
#
loop_
_entity.id
_entity.type
_entity.pdbx_description
1 polymer ?
#
loop_
_entity_poly.entity_id
_entity_poly.type
_entity_poly.pdbx_seq_one_letter_code
_entity_poly.pdbx_strand_id
1 'polypeptide(L)'
;MKLLNPRGFGLVCATVAVGSGLVVAGCSNAVHGTPTVNQADAAAYRTEMASSSAAATSSRKAAAQAKAIAEGCKSFRDVAATPITGNAVTRYNDFVDAHDSNAPDQDAKRDLAAQTLEDAARQVENGINSGGAALPPDVAQKFTDYVNAARALAAETRKMVYTAPVGPLNDASQRVNDALGIARNLCPTK
;
A
#
# COMPACT_ATOMS: atom_id res chain seq x y z
N MET A 1 59.36 -51.59 38.22
CA MET A 1 58.36 -50.97 37.33
C MET A 1 58.85 -51.11 35.91
N LYS A 2 58.17 -51.91 35.06
CA LYS A 2 58.62 -52.21 33.69
C LYS A 2 57.98 -51.17 32.76
N LEU A 3 58.82 -50.26 32.24
CA LEU A 3 58.42 -49.15 31.39
C LEU A 3 57.88 -49.69 30.05
N LEU A 4 56.62 -49.36 29.73
CA LEU A 4 56.03 -49.59 28.41
C LEU A 4 56.77 -48.72 27.40
N ASN A 5 57.37 -49.34 26.39
CA ASN A 5 58.11 -48.67 25.32
C ASN A 5 57.10 -47.96 24.38
N PRO A 6 57.03 -46.62 24.37
CA PRO A 6 56.00 -45.87 23.65
C PRO A 6 56.06 -46.06 22.12
N ARG A 7 57.21 -46.50 21.59
CA ARG A 7 57.39 -46.79 20.16
C ARG A 7 56.66 -48.04 19.69
N GLY A 8 56.50 -49.04 20.57
CA GLY A 8 55.79 -50.28 20.24
C GLY A 8 54.27 -50.11 20.21
N PHE A 9 53.74 -49.28 21.11
CA PHE A 9 52.30 -49.05 21.22
C PHE A 9 51.76 -48.21 20.04
N GLY A 10 52.52 -47.21 19.58
CA GLY A 10 52.15 -46.40 18.41
C GLY A 10 52.07 -47.21 17.11
N LEU A 11 52.92 -48.23 16.95
CA LEU A 11 52.97 -49.05 15.74
C LEU A 11 51.79 -50.03 15.65
N VAL A 12 51.28 -50.50 16.80
CA VAL A 12 50.08 -51.37 16.87
C VAL A 12 48.80 -50.59 16.57
N CYS A 13 48.65 -49.35 17.04
CA CYS A 13 47.49 -48.52 16.69
C CYS A 13 47.45 -48.16 15.19
N ALA A 14 48.62 -47.90 14.58
CA ALA A 14 48.72 -47.58 13.16
C ALA A 14 48.31 -48.77 12.27
N THR A 15 48.70 -50.00 12.61
CA THR A 15 48.35 -51.19 11.82
C THR A 15 46.87 -51.55 11.92
N VAL A 16 46.23 -51.34 13.08
CA VAL A 16 44.77 -51.56 13.24
C VAL A 16 43.96 -50.55 12.43
N ALA A 17 44.37 -49.27 12.38
CA ALA A 17 43.68 -48.24 11.61
C ALA A 17 43.76 -48.48 10.10
N VAL A 18 44.95 -48.85 9.58
CA VAL A 18 45.13 -49.15 8.15
C VAL A 18 44.40 -50.44 7.76
N GLY A 19 44.46 -51.47 8.61
CA GLY A 19 43.77 -52.74 8.37
C GLY A 19 42.25 -52.60 8.32
N SER A 20 41.65 -51.84 9.26
CA SER A 20 40.20 -51.62 9.27
C SER A 20 39.71 -50.74 8.12
N GLY A 21 40.50 -49.73 7.70
CA GLY A 21 40.17 -48.90 6.54
C GLY A 21 40.15 -49.67 5.21
N LEU A 22 41.07 -50.63 5.03
CA LEU A 22 41.12 -51.47 3.83
C LEU A 22 39.95 -52.48 3.75
N VAL A 23 39.44 -52.94 4.90
CA VAL A 23 38.28 -53.87 4.94
C VAL A 23 36.97 -53.14 4.58
N VAL A 24 36.80 -51.88 5.01
CA VAL A 24 35.62 -51.06 4.64
C VAL A 24 35.61 -50.73 3.15
N ALA A 25 36.78 -50.47 2.55
CA ALA A 25 36.90 -50.27 1.10
C ALA A 25 36.67 -51.54 0.25
N GLY A 26 36.88 -52.73 0.83
CA GLY A 26 36.70 -54.02 0.15
C GLY A 26 35.26 -54.54 0.11
N CYS A 27 34.34 -53.97 0.90
CA CYS A 27 32.91 -54.36 0.90
C CYS A 27 31.99 -53.28 0.30
N SER A 28 32.52 -52.13 -0.08
CA SER A 28 31.78 -51.15 -0.87
C SER A 28 31.72 -51.61 -2.32
N ASN A 29 30.69 -52.38 -2.66
CA ASN A 29 30.22 -52.44 -4.04
C ASN A 29 29.86 -51.00 -4.43
N ALA A 30 30.75 -50.33 -5.17
CA ALA A 30 30.41 -49.09 -5.82
C ALA A 30 29.29 -49.41 -6.81
N VAL A 31 28.05 -49.06 -6.45
CA VAL A 31 26.94 -49.07 -7.41
C VAL A 31 27.27 -47.99 -8.42
N HIS A 32 27.87 -48.38 -9.54
CA HIS A 32 28.03 -47.53 -10.71
C HIS A 32 26.64 -47.26 -11.29
N GLY A 33 25.94 -46.27 -10.72
CA GLY A 33 24.77 -45.65 -11.30
C GLY A 33 25.14 -44.23 -11.69
N THR A 34 24.99 -43.88 -12.96
CA THR A 34 24.87 -42.46 -13.33
C THR A 34 23.56 -41.97 -12.71
N PRO A 35 23.57 -40.98 -11.80
CA PRO A 35 22.33 -40.42 -11.27
C PRO A 35 21.58 -39.74 -12.42
N THR A 36 20.63 -40.45 -13.03
CA THR A 36 19.76 -39.89 -14.06
C THR A 36 18.56 -39.26 -13.37
N VAL A 37 18.40 -37.95 -13.50
CA VAL A 37 17.24 -37.25 -12.97
C VAL A 37 15.99 -37.82 -13.65
N ASN A 38 15.01 -38.26 -12.86
CA ASN A 38 13.71 -38.60 -13.40
C ASN A 38 13.07 -37.32 -13.94
N GLN A 39 12.99 -37.22 -15.27
CA GLN A 39 12.52 -36.00 -15.93
C GLN A 39 11.06 -35.67 -15.60
N ALA A 40 10.24 -36.68 -15.25
CA ALA A 40 8.87 -36.47 -14.80
C ALA A 40 8.84 -35.78 -13.43
N ASP A 41 9.64 -36.25 -12.47
CA ASP A 41 9.73 -35.66 -11.13
C ASP A 41 10.35 -34.25 -11.18
N ALA A 42 11.34 -34.04 -12.04
CA ALA A 42 11.93 -32.71 -12.26
C ALA A 42 10.94 -31.72 -12.91
N ALA A 43 10.08 -32.18 -13.82
CA ALA A 43 9.02 -31.35 -14.40
C ALA A 43 7.94 -31.01 -13.37
N ALA A 44 7.51 -31.99 -12.56
CA ALA A 44 6.54 -31.78 -11.48
C ALA A 44 7.06 -30.76 -10.45
N TYR A 45 8.30 -30.91 -9.97
CA TYR A 45 8.92 -29.99 -9.03
C TYR A 45 9.05 -28.56 -9.59
N ARG A 46 9.42 -28.40 -10.87
CA ARG A 46 9.46 -27.06 -11.50
C ARG A 46 8.08 -26.40 -11.56
N THR A 47 7.03 -27.17 -11.84
CA THR A 47 5.64 -26.68 -11.85
C THR A 47 5.16 -26.27 -10.46
N GLU A 48 5.46 -27.08 -9.44
CA GLU A 48 5.14 -26.76 -8.04
C GLU A 48 5.90 -25.53 -7.55
N MET A 49 7.18 -25.39 -7.90
CA MET A 49 7.97 -24.22 -7.56
C MET A 49 7.50 -22.97 -8.31
N ALA A 50 7.10 -23.11 -9.58
CA ALA A 50 6.52 -22.01 -10.35
C ALA A 50 5.18 -21.56 -9.78
N SER A 51 4.29 -22.49 -9.41
CA SER A 51 3.00 -22.19 -8.78
C SER A 51 3.17 -21.59 -7.39
N SER A 52 4.09 -22.11 -6.57
CA SER A 52 4.43 -21.56 -5.26
C SER A 52 5.05 -20.17 -5.36
N SER A 53 5.94 -19.95 -6.33
CA SER A 53 6.53 -18.63 -6.59
C SER A 53 5.49 -17.64 -7.10
N ALA A 54 4.57 -18.08 -7.96
CA ALA A 54 3.45 -17.28 -8.43
C ALA A 54 2.49 -16.94 -7.28
N ALA A 55 2.18 -17.89 -6.40
CA ALA A 55 1.33 -17.68 -5.21
C ALA A 55 1.99 -16.75 -4.19
N ALA A 56 3.29 -16.90 -3.91
CA ALA A 56 4.05 -16.02 -3.03
C ALA A 56 4.16 -14.60 -3.60
N THR A 57 4.40 -14.48 -4.91
CA THR A 57 4.42 -13.18 -5.60
C THR A 57 3.05 -12.52 -5.59
N SER A 58 1.99 -13.30 -5.84
CA SER A 58 0.60 -12.83 -5.76
C SER A 58 0.25 -12.36 -4.34
N SER A 59 0.66 -13.11 -3.33
CA SER A 59 0.46 -12.76 -1.91
C SER A 59 1.20 -11.47 -1.53
N ARG A 60 2.45 -11.31 -1.97
CA ARG A 60 3.23 -10.07 -1.76
C ARG A 60 2.58 -8.88 -2.46
N LYS A 61 2.10 -9.05 -3.70
CA LYS A 61 1.40 -8.00 -4.45
C LYS A 61 0.09 -7.61 -3.77
N ALA A 62 -0.70 -8.58 -3.33
CA ALA A 62 -1.93 -8.33 -2.58
C ALA A 62 -1.67 -7.62 -1.25
N ALA A 63 -0.64 -8.03 -0.49
CA ALA A 63 -0.24 -7.36 0.74
C ALA A 63 0.27 -5.93 0.51
N ALA A 64 1.04 -5.71 -0.56
CA ALA A 64 1.49 -4.37 -0.95
C ALA A 64 0.32 -3.47 -1.36
N GLN A 65 -0.64 -4.00 -2.12
CA GLN A 65 -1.88 -3.28 -2.46
C GLN A 65 -2.71 -2.97 -1.21
N ALA A 66 -2.93 -3.94 -0.32
CA ALA A 66 -3.67 -3.72 0.92
C ALA A 66 -3.00 -2.66 1.81
N LYS A 67 -1.67 -2.70 1.92
CA LYS A 67 -0.89 -1.68 2.64
C LYS A 67 -1.03 -0.30 1.99
N ALA A 68 -0.92 -0.21 0.66
CA ALA A 68 -1.05 1.04 -0.06
C ALA A 68 -2.46 1.64 0.01
N ILE A 69 -3.49 0.80 -0.05
CA ILE A 69 -4.88 1.21 0.22
C ILE A 69 -4.99 1.70 1.66
N ALA A 70 -4.45 0.97 2.64
CA ALA A 70 -4.51 1.38 4.04
C ALA A 70 -3.76 2.69 4.33
N GLU A 71 -2.59 2.90 3.72
CA GLU A 71 -1.79 4.13 3.83
C GLU A 71 -2.43 5.30 3.07
N GLY A 72 -2.93 5.06 1.85
CA GLY A 72 -3.67 6.05 1.07
C GLY A 72 -4.97 6.46 1.75
N CYS A 73 -5.71 5.51 2.31
CA CYS A 73 -6.90 5.77 3.11
C CYS A 73 -6.60 6.37 4.48
N LYS A 74 -5.44 6.08 5.06
CA LYS A 74 -4.97 6.78 6.26
C LYS A 74 -4.66 8.23 5.91
N SER A 75 -3.96 8.51 4.82
CA SER A 75 -3.72 9.88 4.36
C SER A 75 -5.02 10.60 4.01
N PHE A 76 -5.94 9.94 3.29
CA PHE A 76 -7.27 10.48 3.00
C PHE A 76 -8.07 10.74 4.26
N ARG A 77 -8.07 9.82 5.24
CA ARG A 77 -8.71 10.05 6.54
C ARG A 77 -7.98 11.11 7.34
N ASP A 78 -6.67 11.18 7.31
CA ASP A 78 -5.92 12.21 8.03
C ASP A 78 -6.24 13.58 7.38
N VAL A 79 -6.45 13.67 6.07
CA VAL A 79 -6.95 14.90 5.41
C VAL A 79 -8.44 15.16 5.68
N ALA A 80 -9.28 14.12 5.69
CA ALA A 80 -10.72 14.20 5.92
C ALA A 80 -11.09 14.39 7.42
N ALA A 81 -10.22 13.95 8.33
CA ALA A 81 -10.35 14.03 9.78
C ALA A 81 -9.38 15.06 10.38
N THR A 82 -8.45 15.62 9.61
CA THR A 82 -7.76 16.84 10.02
C THR A 82 -8.80 17.95 10.10
N PRO A 83 -8.52 18.96 10.94
CA PRO A 83 -9.30 20.17 10.97
C PRO A 83 -9.51 20.79 9.59
N ILE A 84 -8.79 20.43 8.53
CA ILE A 84 -8.84 21.09 7.22
C ILE A 84 -10.13 20.77 6.45
N THR A 85 -10.59 19.52 6.43
CA THR A 85 -11.90 19.20 5.79
C THR A 85 -13.06 19.62 6.68
N GLY A 86 -12.92 19.52 8.01
CA GLY A 86 -13.87 20.10 8.96
C GLY A 86 -13.96 21.63 8.85
N ASN A 87 -12.81 22.30 8.73
CA ASN A 87 -12.69 23.75 8.53
C ASN A 87 -13.17 24.14 7.13
N ALA A 88 -13.01 23.31 6.10
CA ALA A 88 -13.60 23.58 4.78
C ALA A 88 -15.13 23.66 4.86
N VAL A 89 -15.77 22.70 5.56
CA VAL A 89 -17.22 22.73 5.80
C VAL A 89 -17.60 23.94 6.67
N THR A 90 -16.86 24.21 7.75
CA THR A 90 -17.10 25.38 8.60
C THR A 90 -16.98 26.69 7.83
N ARG A 91 -15.91 26.89 7.05
CA ARG A 91 -15.72 28.11 6.25
C ARG A 91 -16.75 28.25 5.15
N TYR A 92 -17.13 27.14 4.52
CA TYR A 92 -18.21 27.15 3.53
C TYR A 92 -19.54 27.55 4.17
N ASN A 93 -19.88 27.00 5.34
CA ASN A 93 -21.08 27.39 6.07
C ASN A 93 -21.02 28.85 6.57
N ASP A 94 -19.87 29.30 7.08
CA ASP A 94 -19.65 30.71 7.46
C ASP A 94 -19.95 31.65 6.27
N PHE A 95 -19.53 31.26 5.07
CA PHE A 95 -19.83 31.97 3.84
C PHE A 95 -21.32 31.94 3.49
N VAL A 96 -21.97 30.76 3.54
CA VAL A 96 -23.41 30.63 3.26
C VAL A 96 -24.22 31.50 4.22
N ASP A 97 -23.92 31.46 5.53
CA ASP A 97 -24.58 32.30 6.54
C ASP A 97 -24.38 33.81 6.26
N ALA A 98 -23.18 34.20 5.84
CA ALA A 98 -22.88 35.58 5.46
C ALA A 98 -23.58 36.01 4.16
N HIS A 99 -23.74 35.09 3.20
CA HIS A 99 -24.46 35.32 1.95
C HIS A 99 -25.97 35.49 2.19
N ASP A 100 -26.56 34.58 2.97
CA ASP A 100 -27.98 34.59 3.30
C ASP A 100 -28.38 35.84 4.12
N SER A 101 -27.49 36.32 4.98
CA SER A 101 -27.72 37.52 5.80
C SER A 101 -27.30 38.84 5.13
N ASN A 102 -26.76 38.79 3.91
CA ASN A 102 -26.17 39.94 3.21
C ASN A 102 -25.14 40.68 4.09
N ALA A 103 -24.28 39.90 4.77
CA ALA A 103 -23.31 40.43 5.70
C ALA A 103 -22.21 41.21 4.95
N PRO A 104 -21.68 42.30 5.55
CA PRO A 104 -20.65 43.13 4.90
C PRO A 104 -19.30 42.39 4.69
N ASP A 105 -19.09 41.26 5.37
CA ASP A 105 -17.91 40.42 5.26
C ASP A 105 -18.09 39.19 4.34
N GLN A 106 -19.23 39.11 3.62
CA GLN A 106 -19.55 37.99 2.72
C GLN A 106 -18.43 37.70 1.72
N ASP A 107 -17.88 38.71 1.07
CA ASP A 107 -16.83 38.52 0.03
C ASP A 107 -15.54 37.92 0.63
N ALA A 108 -15.14 38.38 1.81
CA ALA A 108 -13.97 37.84 2.50
C ALA A 108 -14.19 36.37 2.91
N LYS A 109 -15.39 36.04 3.41
CA LYS A 109 -15.76 34.67 3.77
C LYS A 109 -15.87 33.76 2.55
N ARG A 110 -16.42 34.25 1.44
CA ARG A 110 -16.47 33.55 0.15
C ARG A 110 -15.07 33.14 -0.31
N ASP A 111 -14.15 34.09 -0.31
CA ASP A 111 -12.79 33.86 -0.81
C ASP A 111 -12.03 32.91 0.13
N LEU A 112 -12.22 33.04 1.43
CA LEU A 112 -11.66 32.12 2.42
C LEU A 112 -12.23 30.70 2.27
N ALA A 113 -13.54 30.55 2.08
CA ALA A 113 -14.19 29.27 1.85
C ALA A 113 -13.65 28.60 0.58
N ALA A 114 -13.62 29.34 -0.52
CA ALA A 114 -13.10 28.83 -1.79
C ALA A 114 -11.61 28.45 -1.70
N GLN A 115 -10.79 29.25 -1.01
CA GLN A 115 -9.39 28.92 -0.79
C GLN A 115 -9.23 27.65 0.06
N THR A 116 -10.03 27.50 1.12
CA THR A 116 -9.97 26.33 1.99
C THR A 116 -10.39 25.05 1.24
N LEU A 117 -11.37 25.14 0.35
CA LEU A 117 -11.77 24.04 -0.54
C LEU A 117 -10.64 23.65 -1.51
N GLU A 118 -9.94 24.61 -2.10
CA GLU A 118 -8.77 24.35 -2.95
C GLU A 118 -7.62 23.69 -2.19
N ASP A 119 -7.36 24.14 -0.96
CA ASP A 119 -6.29 23.59 -0.13
C ASP A 119 -6.60 22.16 0.32
N ALA A 120 -7.86 21.87 0.62
CA ALA A 120 -8.32 20.51 0.86
C ALA A 120 -8.15 19.63 -0.39
N ALA A 121 -8.53 20.14 -1.58
CA ALA A 121 -8.35 19.42 -2.84
C ALA A 121 -6.88 19.14 -3.14
N ARG A 122 -5.98 20.13 -2.96
CA ARG A 122 -4.53 19.97 -3.11
C ARG A 122 -3.96 18.91 -2.17
N GLN A 123 -4.43 18.85 -0.92
CA GLN A 123 -3.94 17.84 0.02
C GLN A 123 -4.34 16.41 -0.39
N VAL A 124 -5.58 16.21 -0.84
CA VAL A 124 -6.00 14.90 -1.37
C VAL A 124 -5.21 14.54 -2.62
N GLU A 125 -5.02 15.47 -3.55
CA GLU A 125 -4.19 15.28 -4.74
C GLU A 125 -2.74 14.88 -4.40
N ASN A 126 -2.13 15.54 -3.42
CA ASN A 126 -0.81 15.17 -2.91
C ASN A 126 -0.79 13.77 -2.29
N GLY A 127 -1.86 13.37 -1.60
CA GLY A 127 -2.03 12.01 -1.08
C GLY A 127 -2.09 10.95 -2.19
N ILE A 128 -2.85 11.21 -3.27
CA ILE A 128 -2.91 10.34 -4.46
C ILE A 128 -1.52 10.19 -5.08
N ASN A 129 -0.83 11.31 -5.31
CA ASN A 129 0.50 11.34 -5.91
C ASN A 129 1.53 10.58 -5.05
N SER A 130 1.42 10.70 -3.72
CA SER A 130 2.30 9.99 -2.78
C SER A 130 2.02 8.48 -2.76
N GLY A 131 0.78 8.05 -2.99
CA GLY A 131 0.40 6.64 -3.10
C GLY A 131 0.93 5.96 -4.37
N GLY A 132 1.11 6.73 -5.45
CA GLY A 132 1.75 6.28 -6.70
C GLY A 132 1.16 5.00 -7.29
N ALA A 133 2.02 4.15 -7.87
CA ALA A 133 1.62 2.89 -8.52
C ALA A 133 1.06 1.82 -7.55
N ALA A 134 1.13 2.07 -6.24
CA ALA A 134 0.63 1.13 -5.24
C ALA A 134 -0.88 1.34 -4.98
N LEU A 135 -1.43 2.50 -5.33
CA LEU A 135 -2.87 2.77 -5.25
C LEU A 135 -3.59 2.06 -6.41
N PRO A 136 -4.66 1.29 -6.14
CA PRO A 136 -5.51 0.76 -7.20
C PRO A 136 -6.04 1.86 -8.12
N PRO A 137 -6.07 1.67 -9.45
CA PRO A 137 -6.49 2.71 -10.39
C PRO A 137 -7.91 3.22 -10.17
N ASP A 138 -8.82 2.35 -9.73
CA ASP A 138 -10.20 2.71 -9.38
C ASP A 138 -10.24 3.64 -8.17
N VAL A 139 -9.47 3.34 -7.12
CA VAL A 139 -9.33 4.18 -5.92
C VAL A 139 -8.72 5.54 -6.27
N ALA A 140 -7.66 5.56 -7.08
CA ALA A 140 -7.04 6.80 -7.57
C ALA A 140 -8.03 7.67 -8.34
N GLN A 141 -8.83 7.06 -9.21
CA GLN A 141 -9.85 7.77 -9.98
C GLN A 141 -10.91 8.39 -9.06
N LYS A 142 -11.40 7.65 -8.05
CA LYS A 142 -12.43 8.18 -7.14
C LYS A 142 -11.94 9.32 -6.26
N PHE A 143 -10.69 9.30 -5.82
CA PHE A 143 -10.12 10.46 -5.14
C PHE A 143 -9.91 11.64 -6.09
N THR A 144 -9.55 11.39 -7.35
CA THR A 144 -9.45 12.42 -8.39
C THR A 144 -10.82 13.06 -8.67
N ASP A 145 -11.88 12.26 -8.73
CA ASP A 145 -13.26 12.74 -8.89
C ASP A 145 -13.65 13.68 -7.73
N TYR A 146 -13.28 13.34 -6.49
CA TYR A 146 -13.47 14.22 -5.32
C TYR A 146 -12.68 15.53 -5.44
N VAL A 147 -11.40 15.47 -5.82
CA VAL A 147 -10.55 16.66 -6.03
C VAL A 147 -11.18 17.61 -7.06
N ASN A 148 -11.65 17.06 -8.18
CA ASN A 148 -12.30 17.83 -9.23
C ASN A 148 -13.62 18.46 -8.76
N ALA A 149 -14.43 17.70 -8.00
CA ALA A 149 -15.68 18.22 -7.43
C ALA A 149 -15.43 19.35 -6.42
N ALA A 150 -14.42 19.23 -5.55
CA ALA A 150 -14.05 20.26 -4.59
C ALA A 150 -13.57 21.55 -5.28
N ARG A 151 -12.75 21.42 -6.34
CA ARG A 151 -12.32 22.56 -7.18
C ARG A 151 -13.49 23.23 -7.90
N ALA A 152 -14.43 22.44 -8.40
CA ALA A 152 -15.65 22.97 -9.03
C ALA A 152 -16.50 23.75 -8.03
N LEU A 153 -16.69 23.23 -6.80
CA LEU A 153 -17.37 23.97 -5.74
C LEU A 153 -16.64 25.26 -5.37
N ALA A 154 -15.31 25.24 -5.27
CA ALA A 154 -14.53 26.44 -5.00
C ALA A 154 -14.70 27.49 -6.10
N ALA A 155 -14.74 27.07 -7.37
CA ALA A 155 -14.98 27.94 -8.51
C ALA A 155 -16.39 28.55 -8.49
N GLU A 156 -17.44 27.76 -8.21
CA GLU A 156 -18.80 28.29 -8.06
C GLU A 156 -18.93 29.22 -6.85
N THR A 157 -18.29 28.88 -5.73
CA THR A 157 -18.24 29.71 -4.53
C THR A 157 -17.69 31.09 -4.87
N ARG A 158 -16.58 31.20 -5.61
CA ARG A 158 -16.00 32.49 -6.03
C ARG A 158 -16.90 33.34 -6.92
N LYS A 159 -17.84 32.72 -7.65
CA LYS A 159 -18.81 33.44 -8.49
C LYS A 159 -19.96 34.02 -7.69
N MET A 160 -20.11 33.62 -6.42
CA MET A 160 -21.22 34.08 -5.61
C MET A 160 -21.07 35.55 -5.25
N VAL A 161 -22.07 36.30 -5.69
CA VAL A 161 -22.40 37.65 -5.24
C VAL A 161 -23.83 37.60 -4.74
N TYR A 162 -24.30 38.67 -4.08
CA TYR A 162 -25.64 38.71 -3.48
C TYR A 162 -26.77 38.35 -4.47
N THR A 163 -26.61 38.69 -5.75
CA THR A 163 -27.60 38.43 -6.81
C THR A 163 -27.33 37.16 -7.63
N ALA A 164 -26.29 36.39 -7.29
CA ALA A 164 -25.93 35.21 -8.06
C ALA A 164 -26.97 34.09 -7.88
N PRO A 165 -27.30 33.33 -8.94
CA PRO A 165 -28.17 32.17 -8.80
C PRO A 165 -27.46 31.08 -7.97
N VAL A 166 -28.12 30.57 -6.94
CA VAL A 166 -27.57 29.52 -6.06
C VAL A 166 -27.63 28.11 -6.65
N GLY A 167 -28.35 27.91 -7.76
CA GLY A 167 -28.50 26.61 -8.42
C GLY A 167 -27.16 25.93 -8.75
N PRO A 168 -26.26 26.58 -9.51
CA PRO A 168 -24.92 26.03 -9.81
C PRO A 168 -24.08 25.72 -8.56
N LEU A 169 -24.19 26.55 -7.52
CA LEU A 169 -23.50 26.33 -6.24
C LEU A 169 -24.04 25.07 -5.54
N ASN A 170 -25.36 24.90 -5.49
CA ASN A 170 -26.02 23.75 -4.89
C ASN A 170 -25.68 22.46 -5.64
N ASP A 171 -25.69 22.48 -6.97
CA ASP A 171 -25.29 21.34 -7.80
C ASP A 171 -23.83 20.94 -7.53
N ALA A 172 -22.93 21.92 -7.43
CA ALA A 172 -21.52 21.67 -7.10
C ALA A 172 -21.34 21.13 -5.67
N SER A 173 -22.11 21.65 -4.71
CA SER A 173 -22.14 21.19 -3.32
C SER A 173 -22.61 19.74 -3.23
N GLN A 174 -23.65 19.38 -3.98
CA GLN A 174 -24.14 18.00 -4.03
C GLN A 174 -23.09 17.05 -4.64
N ARG A 175 -22.46 17.43 -5.75
CA ARG A 175 -21.41 16.62 -6.39
C ARG A 175 -20.23 16.34 -5.46
N VAL A 176 -19.76 17.33 -4.70
CA VAL A 176 -18.64 17.11 -3.77
C VAL A 176 -19.06 16.21 -2.60
N ASN A 177 -20.30 16.33 -2.11
CA ASN A 177 -20.83 15.47 -1.05
C ASN A 177 -20.97 14.01 -1.51
N ASP A 178 -21.45 13.79 -2.73
CA ASP A 178 -21.55 12.45 -3.32
C ASP A 178 -20.16 11.82 -3.49
N ALA A 179 -19.21 12.59 -4.05
CA ALA A 179 -17.83 12.13 -4.22
C ALA A 179 -17.14 11.83 -2.87
N LEU A 180 -17.40 12.64 -1.84
CA LEU A 180 -16.91 12.41 -0.48
C LEU A 180 -17.49 11.13 0.12
N GLY A 181 -18.79 10.86 -0.10
CA GLY A 181 -19.44 9.62 0.33
C GLY A 181 -18.80 8.38 -0.32
N ILE A 182 -18.55 8.44 -1.63
CA ILE A 182 -17.86 7.37 -2.36
C ILE A 182 -16.44 7.17 -1.82
N ALA A 183 -15.67 8.24 -1.68
CA ALA A 183 -14.30 8.20 -1.18
C ALA A 183 -14.20 7.62 0.24
N ARG A 184 -15.19 7.91 1.11
CA ARG A 184 -15.30 7.33 2.45
C ARG A 184 -15.58 5.83 2.41
N ASN A 185 -16.47 5.36 1.54
CA ASN A 185 -16.83 3.95 1.42
C ASN A 185 -15.68 3.07 0.90
N LEU A 186 -14.76 3.65 0.13
CA LEU A 186 -13.55 2.95 -0.36
C LEU A 186 -12.53 2.72 0.75
N CYS A 187 -12.62 3.48 1.84
CA CYS A 187 -11.67 3.40 2.93
C CYS A 187 -12.22 2.55 4.08
N PRO A 188 -11.55 1.42 4.43
CA PRO A 188 -12.02 0.56 5.50
C PRO A 188 -12.12 1.35 6.80
N THR A 189 -13.27 1.30 7.45
CA THR A 189 -13.44 1.76 8.84
C THR A 189 -12.52 0.94 9.73
N LYS A 190 -11.84 1.59 10.67
CA LYS A 190 -11.01 0.88 11.65
C LYS A 190 -11.80 -0.21 12.36
#